data_AF-A0A6M3LZD7-F1
#
_entry.id   AF-A0A6M3LZD7-F1
#
_cell.length_a   1.000
_cell.length_b   1.000
_cell.length_c   1.000
_cell.angle_alpha   90.00
_cell.angle_beta   90.00
_cell.angle_gamma   90.00
#
_symmetry.space_group_name_H-M   'P 1'
#
loop_
_entity.id
_entity.type
_entity.pdbx_description
1 polymer ?
#
loop_
_entity_poly.entity_id
_entity_poly.type
_entity_poly.pdbx_seq_one_letter_code
_entity_poly.pdbx_strand_id
1 'polypeptide(L)'
;MATVVLDMGSGATCGNDYGIVDKMIEAAVDIDSGRHTVILKWQLFKQSTVPYVPSLRPEIFSYAYETAASFGHQTTASVFDPWSLEFLRRFDVP
;
A
#
# COMPACT_ATOMS: atom_id res chain seq x y z
N MET A 1 -7.02 -2.59 22.09
CA MET A 1 -6.81 -1.87 20.82
C MET A 1 -6.41 -2.91 19.80
N ALA A 2 -7.18 -3.08 18.73
CA ALA A 2 -6.91 -4.09 17.70
C ALA A 2 -6.23 -3.43 16.50
N THR A 3 -5.36 -4.18 15.81
CA THR A 3 -4.77 -3.76 14.54
C THR A 3 -5.66 -4.26 13.40
N VAL A 4 -6.04 -3.34 12.51
CA VAL A 4 -6.79 -3.63 11.29
C VAL A 4 -5.85 -3.41 10.11
N VAL A 5 -5.63 -4.47 9.32
CA VAL A 5 -4.82 -4.38 8.10
C VAL A 5 -5.75 -4.40 6.90
N LEU A 6 -5.80 -3.28 6.17
CA LEU A 6 -6.58 -3.16 4.95
C LEU A 6 -5.72 -3.60 3.76
N ASP A 7 -6.12 -4.66 3.06
CA ASP A 7 -5.42 -5.14 1.86
C ASP A 7 -5.84 -4.32 0.65
N MET A 8 -4.96 -3.44 0.21
CA MET A 8 -5.16 -2.51 -0.91
C MET A 8 -4.85 -3.18 -2.26
N GLY A 9 -4.31 -4.40 -2.26
CA GLY A 9 -3.94 -5.14 -3.45
C GLY A 9 -2.70 -4.59 -4.16
N SER A 10 -2.73 -4.60 -5.49
CA SER A 10 -1.58 -4.27 -6.36
C SER A 10 -1.94 -3.19 -7.38
N GLY A 11 -1.08 -2.99 -8.38
CA GLY A 11 -1.37 -2.12 -9.52
C GLY A 11 -2.65 -2.52 -10.28
N ALA A 12 -3.12 -3.76 -10.13
CA ALA A 12 -4.40 -4.21 -10.67
C ALA A 12 -5.60 -3.51 -10.00
N THR A 13 -5.53 -3.23 -8.71
CA THR A 13 -6.63 -2.63 -7.94
C THR A 13 -6.74 -1.14 -8.22
N CYS A 14 -5.63 -0.42 -8.13
CA CYS A 14 -5.61 1.04 -8.30
C CYS A 14 -5.35 1.49 -9.75
N GLY A 15 -5.14 0.56 -10.69
CA GLY A 15 -4.74 0.88 -12.06
C GLY A 15 -3.39 1.60 -12.14
N ASN A 16 -2.57 1.56 -11.08
CA ASN A 16 -1.40 2.43 -10.91
C ASN A 16 -1.70 3.93 -11.12
N ASP A 17 -2.90 4.36 -10.75
CA ASP A 17 -3.35 5.75 -10.88
C ASP A 17 -3.31 6.44 -9.51
N TYR A 18 -2.66 7.60 -9.43
CA TYR A 18 -2.51 8.38 -8.20
C TYR A 18 -3.86 8.80 -7.62
N GLY A 19 -4.80 9.25 -8.46
CA GLY A 19 -6.11 9.71 -8.01
C GLY A 19 -7.00 8.57 -7.50
N ILE A 20 -6.82 7.35 -8.00
CA ILE A 20 -7.46 6.17 -7.41
C ILE A 20 -6.82 5.82 -6.06
N VAL A 21 -5.50 5.93 -5.92
CA VAL A 21 -4.83 5.74 -4.62
C VAL A 21 -5.36 6.74 -3.59
N ASP A 22 -5.48 8.02 -3.94
CA ASP A 22 -6.04 9.05 -3.04
C ASP A 22 -7.42 8.66 -2.55
N LYS A 23 -8.34 8.33 -3.48
CA LYS A 23 -9.70 7.92 -3.12
C LYS A 23 -9.74 6.69 -2.22
N MET A 24 -8.84 5.73 -2.44
CA MET A 24 -8.75 4.53 -1.60
C MET A 24 -8.27 4.87 -0.18
N ILE A 25 -7.30 5.77 -0.04
CA ILE A 25 -6.79 6.23 1.25
C ILE A 25 -7.82 7.09 1.97
N GLU A 26 -8.42 8.08 1.30
CA GLU A 26 -9.49 8.94 1.83
C GLU A 26 -10.65 8.10 2.34
N ALA A 27 -11.09 7.09 1.57
CA ALA A 27 -12.15 6.19 2.01
C ALA A 27 -11.79 5.39 3.28
N ALA A 28 -10.51 5.03 3.46
CA ALA A 28 -10.04 4.36 4.67
C ALA A 28 -10.01 5.32 5.88
N VAL A 29 -9.59 6.57 5.65
CA VAL A 29 -9.56 7.63 6.66
C VAL A 29 -10.98 7.99 7.13
N ASP A 30 -11.92 8.12 6.19
CA ASP A 30 -13.31 8.51 6.48
C ASP A 30 -14.04 7.51 7.39
N ILE A 31 -13.67 6.22 7.31
CA ILE A 31 -14.26 5.16 8.13
C ILE A 31 -13.47 4.87 9.41
N ASP A 32 -12.27 5.44 9.57
CA ASP A 32 -11.48 5.24 10.78
C ASP A 32 -12.07 6.05 11.94
N SER A 33 -12.62 5.33 12.91
CA SER A 33 -13.15 5.92 14.14
C SER A 33 -12.08 6.27 15.20
N GLY A 34 -10.79 6.03 14.90
CA GLY A 34 -9.65 6.24 15.80
C GLY A 34 -9.56 5.23 16.96
N ARG A 35 -10.36 4.16 16.91
CA ARG A 35 -10.42 3.12 17.95
C ARG A 35 -9.43 1.98 17.73
N HIS A 36 -8.85 1.90 16.54
CA HIS A 36 -7.98 0.83 16.07
C HIS A 36 -6.71 1.42 15.46
N THR A 37 -5.64 0.61 15.40
CA THR A 37 -4.50 0.93 14.55
C THR A 37 -4.80 0.44 13.15
N VAL A 38 -4.92 1.34 12.18
CA VAL A 38 -5.18 0.98 10.77
C VAL A 38 -3.88 1.00 9.99
N ILE A 39 -3.58 -0.12 9.30
CA ILE A 39 -2.41 -0.27 8.43
C ILE A 39 -2.88 -0.56 7.01
N LEU A 40 -2.43 0.24 6.04
CA LEU A 40 -2.71 0.05 4.63
C LEU A 40 -1.65 -0.86 4.01
N LYS A 41 -2.02 -2.06 3.59
CA LYS A 41 -1.09 -3.06 3.04
C LYS A 41 -1.24 -3.19 1.54
N TRP A 42 -0.14 -3.04 0.81
CA TRP A 42 -0.07 -3.25 -0.64
C TRP A 42 0.63 -4.57 -1.00
N GLN A 43 0.70 -4.87 -2.29
CA GLN A 43 1.40 -6.02 -2.83
C GLN A 43 2.50 -5.56 -3.80
N LEU A 44 3.75 -5.90 -3.48
CA LEU A 44 4.92 -5.53 -4.25
C LEU A 44 5.57 -6.77 -4.87
N PHE A 45 5.64 -6.78 -6.19
CA PHE A 45 6.27 -7.81 -6.98
C PHE A 45 6.72 -7.24 -8.31
N LYS A 46 7.75 -7.83 -8.91
CA LYS A 46 8.07 -7.62 -10.32
C LYS A 46 6.99 -8.22 -11.21
N GLN A 47 6.71 -7.56 -12.34
CA GLN A 47 5.79 -8.10 -13.34
C GLN A 47 6.20 -9.50 -13.83
N SER A 48 7.50 -9.83 -13.86
CA SER A 48 7.99 -11.15 -14.23
C SER A 48 7.76 -12.23 -13.15
N THR A 49 7.60 -11.84 -11.88
CA THR A 49 7.33 -12.77 -10.76
C THR A 49 5.87 -13.22 -10.79
N VAL A 50 4.95 -12.29 -11.04
CA VAL A 50 3.51 -12.55 -11.14
C VAL A 50 2.99 -12.01 -12.48
N PRO A 51 3.12 -12.78 -13.59
CA PRO A 51 2.91 -12.27 -14.94
C PRO A 51 1.44 -11.98 -15.30
N TYR A 52 0.49 -12.50 -14.54
CA TYR A 52 -0.94 -12.42 -14.82
C TYR A 52 -1.66 -11.30 -14.05
N VAL A 53 -0.97 -10.57 -13.18
CA VAL A 53 -1.52 -9.43 -12.42
C VAL A 53 -0.63 -8.21 -12.64
N PRO A 54 -1.18 -7.04 -12.96
CA PRO A 54 -0.41 -5.80 -13.01
C PRO A 54 0.33 -5.51 -11.71
N SER A 55 1.66 -5.38 -11.76
CA SER A 55 2.47 -4.99 -10.61
C SER A 55 2.17 -3.55 -10.17
N LEU A 56 2.23 -3.31 -8.86
CA LEU A 56 2.24 -1.95 -8.33
C LEU A 56 3.58 -1.29 -8.66
N ARG A 57 3.53 -0.13 -9.31
CA ARG A 57 4.74 0.62 -9.65
C ARG A 57 5.38 1.21 -8.37
N PRO A 58 6.71 1.21 -8.24
CA PRO A 58 7.41 1.76 -7.08
C PRO A 58 6.97 3.17 -6.72
N GLU A 59 6.80 4.05 -7.71
CA GLU A 59 6.37 5.43 -7.49
C GLU A 59 4.95 5.53 -6.91
N ILE A 60 4.07 4.59 -7.24
CA ILE A 60 2.71 4.54 -6.69
C ILE A 60 2.74 4.07 -5.23
N PHE A 61 3.59 3.10 -4.91
CA PHE A 61 3.78 2.69 -3.52
C PHE A 61 4.37 3.81 -2.66
N SER A 62 5.43 4.48 -3.14
CA SER A 62 6.02 5.62 -2.43
C SER A 62 4.99 6.71 -2.18
N TYR A 63 4.17 7.02 -3.19
CA TYR A 63 3.09 7.98 -3.06
C TYR A 63 2.05 7.55 -2.03
N ALA A 64 1.56 6.30 -2.11
CA ALA A 64 0.60 5.77 -1.14
C ALA A 64 1.15 5.81 0.29
N TYR A 65 2.44 5.52 0.47
CA TYR A 65 3.12 5.60 1.75
C TYR A 65 3.12 7.03 2.31
N GLU A 66 3.51 8.02 1.51
CA GLU A 66 3.56 9.43 1.92
C GLU A 66 2.15 10.00 2.16
N THR A 67 1.21 9.72 1.26
CA THR A 67 -0.18 10.18 1.39
C THR A 67 -0.83 9.62 2.64
N ALA A 68 -0.72 8.30 2.89
CA ALA A 68 -1.29 7.68 4.09
C ALA A 68 -0.66 8.25 5.38
N ALA A 69 0.66 8.47 5.38
CA ALA A 69 1.36 9.08 6.50
C ALA A 69 0.85 10.51 6.79
N SER A 70 0.49 11.28 5.76
CA SER A 70 -0.10 12.62 5.95
C SER A 70 -1.45 12.60 6.69
N PHE A 71 -2.17 11.47 6.64
CA PHE A 71 -3.40 11.22 7.40
C PHE A 71 -3.16 10.42 8.69
N GLY A 72 -1.90 10.27 9.13
CA GLY A 72 -1.55 9.54 10.35
C GLY A 72 -1.68 8.01 10.26
N HIS A 73 -1.81 7.46 9.05
CA HIS A 73 -1.91 6.03 8.82
C HIS A 73 -0.54 5.42 8.48
N GLN A 74 -0.35 4.15 8.84
CA GLN A 74 0.85 3.39 8.47
C GLN A 74 0.61 2.62 7.17
N THR A 75 1.67 2.45 6.38
CA THR A 75 1.65 1.69 5.13
C THR A 75 2.69 0.58 5.15
N THR A 76 2.35 -0.60 4.63
CA THR A 76 3.27 -1.73 4.47
C THR A 76 2.97 -2.50 3.18
N ALA A 77 3.71 -3.58 2.90
CA ALA A 77 3.43 -4.44 1.77
C ALA A 77 3.83 -5.90 1.97
N SER A 78 3.09 -6.80 1.31
CA SER A 78 3.57 -8.16 1.05
C SER A 78 4.53 -8.15 -0.15
N VAL A 79 5.66 -8.84 -0.02
CA VAL A 79 6.72 -8.93 -1.04
C VAL A 79 6.81 -10.35 -1.59
N PHE A 80 6.97 -10.48 -2.91
CA PHE A 80 6.99 -11.79 -3.58
C PHE A 80 8.33 -12.10 -4.26
N ASP A 81 9.26 -11.13 -4.27
CA ASP A 81 10.61 -11.32 -4.78
C ASP A 81 11.64 -10.46 -4.04
N PRO A 82 12.95 -10.81 -4.14
CA PRO A 82 14.00 -10.09 -3.42
C PRO A 82 14.13 -8.61 -3.77
N TRP A 83 13.77 -8.21 -5.00
CA TRP A 83 13.85 -6.81 -5.39
C TRP A 83 12.75 -6.00 -4.72
N SER A 84 11.54 -6.55 -4.62
CA SER A 84 10.45 -5.93 -3.87
C SER A 84 10.76 -5.83 -2.38
N LEU A 85 11.42 -6.83 -1.79
CA LEU A 85 11.92 -6.74 -0.42
C LEU A 85 12.95 -5.62 -0.26
N GLU A 86 13.93 -5.54 -1.15
CA GLU A 86 14.98 -4.50 -1.08
C GLU A 86 14.42 -3.08 -1.30
N PHE A 87 13.37 -2.95 -2.12
CA PHE A 87 12.63 -1.70 -2.24
C PHE A 87 11.89 -1.35 -0.95
N LEU A 88 11.15 -2.30 -0.36
CA LEU A 88 10.36 -2.08 0.86
C LEU A 88 11.22 -1.69 2.07
N ARG A 89 12.44 -2.24 2.17
CA ARG A 89 13.40 -1.93 3.26
C ARG A 89 13.87 -0.47 3.32
N ARG A 90 13.53 0.36 2.32
CA ARG A 90 13.83 1.79 2.29
C ARG A 90 12.82 2.63 3.07
N PHE A 91 11.71 2.02 3.49
CA PHE A 91 10.62 2.65 4.20
C PHE A 91 10.59 2.16 5.65
N ASP A 92 10.08 3.00 6.56
CA ASP A 92 9.82 2.62 7.94
C ASP A 92 8.45 1.96 8.04
N VAL A 93 8.40 0.67 7.70
CA VAL A 93 7.16 -0.11 7.71
C VAL A 93 6.98 -0.85 9.03
N PRO A 94 5.73 -0.98 9.54
CA PRO A 94 5.42 -1.73 10.76
C PRO A 94 5.62 -3.25 10.63
#